data_AF-A0A521L887-F1
#
_entry.id   AF-A0A521L887-F1
#
_cell.length_a   1.000
_cell.length_b   1.000
_cell.length_c   1.000
_cell.angle_alpha   90.00
_cell.angle_beta   90.00
_cell.angle_gamma   90.00
#
_symmetry.space_group_name_H-M   'P 1'
#
loop_
_entity.id
_entity.type
_entity.pdbx_description
1 polymer ?
#
loop_
_entity_poly.entity_id
_entity_poly.type
_entity_poly.pdbx_seq_one_letter_code
_entity_poly.pdbx_strand_id
1 'polypeptide(L)' 'MDEDRIKRIARAMCRAARLDPDKPAEKVGAFRISMQAPDFEGPQPAWMLFRQEAARFAALNREVVQSL' A
#
# COMPACT_ATOMS: atom_id res chain seq x y z
N MET A 1 -15.33 -3.39 0.86
CA MET A 1 -15.65 -1.93 0.75
C MET A 1 -14.47 -1.08 1.19
N ASP A 2 -14.13 -0.94 2.47
CA ASP A 2 -12.94 -0.16 2.88
C ASP A 2 -11.62 -0.83 2.51
N GLU A 3 -11.53 -2.16 2.58
CA GLU A 3 -10.30 -2.87 2.23
C GLU A 3 -9.94 -2.75 0.73
N ASP A 4 -10.93 -2.86 -0.16
CA ASP A 4 -10.73 -2.67 -1.60
C ASP A 4 -10.29 -1.23 -1.92
N ARG A 5 -10.82 -0.26 -1.17
CA ARG A 5 -10.45 1.15 -1.27
C ARG A 5 -9.01 1.38 -0.81
N ILE A 6 -8.63 0.81 0.33
CA ILE A 6 -7.26 0.84 0.86
C ILE A 6 -6.30 0.20 -0.15
N LYS A 7 -6.66 -0.94 -0.74
CA LYS A 7 -5.85 -1.57 -1.80
C LYS A 7 -5.70 -0.65 -3.00
N ARG A 8 -6.75 0.01 -3.50
CA ARG A 8 -6.65 0.96 -4.63
C ARG A 8 -5.74 2.15 -4.33
N ILE A 9 -5.88 2.77 -3.16
CA ILE A 9 -5.04 3.89 -2.72
C ILE A 9 -3.59 3.44 -2.58
N ALA A 10 -3.35 2.31 -1.92
CA ALA A 10 -2.00 1.76 -1.74
C ALA A 10 -1.33 1.45 -3.09
N ARG A 11 -2.07 0.89 -4.06
CA ARG A 11 -1.56 0.69 -5.43
C ARG A 11 -1.23 2.01 -6.13
N ALA A 12 -2.05 3.05 -5.95
CA ALA A 12 -1.76 4.37 -6.48
C ALA A 12 -0.48 4.97 -5.85
N MET A 13 -0.29 4.79 -4.54
CA MET A 13 0.92 5.20 -3.83
C MET A 13 2.16 4.46 -4.34
N CYS A 14 2.08 3.15 -4.60
CA CYS A 14 3.17 2.42 -5.24
C CYS A 14 3.56 3.03 -6.60
N ARG A 15 2.57 3.29 -7.45
CA ARG A 15 2.82 3.88 -8.78
C ARG A 15 3.46 5.27 -8.68
N ALA A 16 3.03 6.10 -7.71
CA ALA A 16 3.63 7.40 -7.44
C ALA A 16 5.10 7.26 -6.98
N ALA A 17 5.42 6.22 -6.21
CA ALA A 17 6.78 5.87 -5.78
C ALA A 17 7.60 5.11 -6.85
N ARG A 18 7.09 4.98 -8.09
CA ARG A 18 7.70 4.19 -9.18
C ARG A 18 7.93 2.71 -8.81
N LEU A 19 7.08 2.17 -7.94
CA LEU A 19 7.03 0.76 -7.57
C LEU A 19 5.92 0.06 -8.33
N ASP A 20 6.17 -1.19 -8.73
CA ASP A 20 5.13 -2.07 -9.24
C ASP A 20 4.33 -2.65 -8.05
N PRO A 21 3.02 -2.34 -7.93
CA PRO A 21 2.23 -2.68 -6.75
C PRO A 21 2.03 -4.19 -6.55
N ASP A 22 2.00 -4.97 -7.63
CA ASP A 22 1.68 -6.40 -7.59
C ASP A 22 2.95 -7.26 -7.60
N LYS A 23 4.11 -6.66 -7.90
CA LYS A 23 5.41 -7.31 -7.70
C LYS A 23 5.87 -7.20 -6.24
N PRO A 24 6.72 -8.13 -5.79
CA PRO A 24 7.43 -7.95 -4.54
C PRO A 24 8.17 -6.61 -4.60
N ALA A 25 8.23 -5.90 -3.49
CA ALA A 25 9.11 -4.74 -3.38
C ALA A 25 10.56 -5.24 -3.41
N GLU A 26 11.09 -5.53 -4.62
CA GLU A 26 12.46 -5.92 -4.86
C GLU A 26 13.36 -4.74 -4.47
N LYS A 27 14.04 -4.90 -3.32
CA LYS A 27 15.16 -4.10 -2.81
C LYS A 27 15.24 -2.66 -3.34
N VAL A 28 14.18 -1.86 -3.19
CA VAL A 28 14.35 -0.41 -3.14
C VAL A 28 15.03 -0.14 -1.80
N GLY A 29 16.31 0.20 -1.86
CA GLY A 29 17.20 0.33 -0.72
C GLY A 29 16.57 1.16 0.41
N ALA A 30 16.94 0.79 1.63
CA ALA A 30 16.62 1.45 2.91
C ALA A 30 15.19 1.37 3.47
N PHE A 31 14.13 1.06 2.71
CA PHE A 31 12.76 1.04 3.27
C PHE A 31 12.32 -0.29 3.94
N ARG A 32 13.21 -1.29 3.99
CA ARG A 32 12.83 -2.70 4.22
C ARG A 32 12.74 -3.19 5.66
N ILE A 33 13.11 -2.41 6.69
CA ILE A 33 13.28 -2.99 8.04
C ILE A 33 12.03 -2.88 8.93
N SER A 34 11.07 -1.99 8.67
CA SER A 34 10.05 -1.65 9.69
C SER A 34 8.58 -1.98 9.35
N MET A 35 8.27 -2.58 8.20
CA MET A 35 6.88 -2.77 7.75
C MET A 35 6.50 -4.19 7.29
N GLN A 36 7.29 -5.22 7.64
CA GLN A 36 6.81 -6.59 7.40
C GLN A 36 5.71 -6.92 8.41
N ALA A 37 4.49 -7.17 7.92
CA ALA A 37 3.44 -7.76 8.75
C ALA A 37 3.89 -9.15 9.22
N PRO A 38 3.70 -9.51 10.52
CA PRO A 38 4.21 -10.74 11.11
C PRO A 38 3.61 -12.03 10.52
N ASP A 39 2.48 -11.93 9.82
CA ASP A 39 1.66 -13.10 9.43
C ASP A 39 1.75 -13.46 7.94
N PHE A 40 2.70 -12.89 7.19
CA PHE A 40 2.78 -13.09 5.73
C PHE A 40 3.93 -14.03 5.34
N GLU A 41 3.61 -15.31 5.11
CA GLU A 41 4.52 -16.31 4.55
C GLU A 41 4.70 -16.10 3.03
N GLY A 42 5.47 -15.07 2.65
CA GLY A 42 5.83 -14.83 1.25
C GLY A 42 6.36 -13.42 0.97
N PRO A 43 6.86 -13.15 -0.25
CA PRO A 43 7.23 -11.81 -0.65
C PRO A 43 5.98 -10.92 -0.63
N GLN A 44 5.89 -10.01 0.35
CA GLN A 44 4.77 -9.08 0.42
C GLN A 44 4.76 -8.19 -0.84
N PRO A 45 3.62 -8.09 -1.55
CA PRO A 45 3.49 -7.21 -2.70
C PRO A 45 3.70 -5.76 -2.26
N ALA A 46 4.24 -4.92 -3.15
CA ALA A 46 4.66 -3.57 -2.78
C ALA A 46 3.51 -2.70 -2.23
N TRP A 47 2.26 -2.96 -2.62
CA TRP A 47 1.10 -2.22 -2.07
C TRP A 47 0.94 -2.39 -0.57
N MET A 48 1.38 -3.51 0.01
CA MET A 48 1.28 -3.73 1.46
C MET A 48 2.15 -2.76 2.27
N LEU A 49 3.24 -2.23 1.68
CA LEU A 49 4.08 -1.21 2.30
C LEU A 49 3.30 0.08 2.60
N PHE A 50 2.34 0.41 1.76
CA PHE A 50 1.54 1.63 1.89
C PHE A 50 0.17 1.36 2.52
N ARG A 51 -0.11 0.14 2.99
CA ARG A 51 -1.44 -0.23 3.52
C ARG A 51 -1.86 0.65 4.69
N GLN A 52 -0.96 0.91 5.64
CA GLN A 52 -1.26 1.72 6.82
C GLN A 52 -1.54 3.19 6.43
N GLU A 53 -0.73 3.74 5.52
CA GLU A 53 -0.90 5.11 5.04
C GLU A 53 -2.17 5.27 4.20
N ALA A 54 -2.46 4.28 3.34
CA ALA A 54 -3.68 4.21 2.57
C ALA A 54 -4.93 4.10 3.48
N ALA A 55 -4.85 3.35 4.58
CA ALA A 55 -5.93 3.27 5.57
C ALA A 55 -6.18 4.62 6.26
N ARG A 56 -5.11 5.30 6.67
CA ARG A 56 -5.20 6.64 7.27
C ARG A 56 -5.77 7.65 6.28
N PHE A 57 -5.32 7.61 5.02
CA PHE A 57 -5.80 8.48 3.96
C PHE A 57 -7.29 8.23 3.66
N ALA A 58 -7.72 6.97 3.56
CA ALA A 58 -9.11 6.61 3.33
C ALA A 58 -10.03 7.06 4.46
N ALA A 59 -9.56 6.98 5.71
CA ALA A 59 -10.29 7.43 6.89
C ALA A 59 -10.43 8.96 6.92
N LEU A 60 -9.38 9.71 6.56
CA LEU A 60 -9.38 11.17 6.52
C LEU A 60 -10.16 11.75 5.33
N ASN A 61 -10.19 11.05 4.19
CA ASN A 61 -10.75 11.54 2.93
C ASN A 61 -11.99 10.74 2.51
N ARG A 62 -12.92 10.53 3.45
CA ARG A 62 -14.10 9.69 3.20
C ARG A 62 -14.95 10.17 2.02
N GLU A 63 -15.01 11.48 1.77
CA GLU A 63 -15.81 12.08 0.70
C GLU A 63 -15.06 12.17 -0.65
N VAL A 64 -13.75 12.43 -0.65
CA VAL A 64 -12.96 12.66 -1.89
C VAL A 64 -12.68 11.36 -2.66
N VAL A 65 -12.55 10.22 -1.98
CA VAL A 65 -12.21 8.94 -2.64
C VAL A 65 -13.47 8.11 -2.94
N GLN A 66 -14.66 8.72 -2.96
CA GLN A 66 -15.87 8.07 -3.52
C GLN A 66 -15.95 8.23 -5.04
N SER A 67 -15.21 9.19 -5.60
CA SER A 67 -15.18 9.51 -7.03
C SER A 67 -13.96 8.96 -7.80
N LEU A 68 -13.19 8.03 -7.19
CA LEU A 68 -11.99 7.39 -7.75
C LEU A 68 -12.17 5.86 -7.84
#